data_AF-A0A6A5X762-F1
#
_entry.id   AF-A0A6A5X762-F1
#
_cell.length_a   1.000
_cell.length_b   1.000
_cell.length_c   1.000
_cell.angle_alpha   90.00
_cell.angle_beta   90.00
_cell.angle_gamma   90.00
#
_symmetry.space_group_name_H-M   'P 1'
#
loop_
_entity.id
_entity.type
_entity.pdbx_description
1 polymer ?
#
loop_
_entity_poly.entity_id
_entity_poly.type
_entity_poly.pdbx_seq_one_letter_code
_entity_poly.pdbx_strand_id
1 'polypeptide(L)'
;MAYLDELASGRNGERAPGHRYEHVRVSDNARAHLGDTYHSDTYHVGLEDPFSRLPHAEDAPFNAYSKQHEPKCLPDTRIDLLKVIHSWADRQDQRCIFWLSGLAGTGKSTISRTVARSYYDEKRLAASFFFSRGGGDVSHAGKFVTSIAVQLAHNVPACREHICEAIASRRDIASQSLGDQWQHLVVRPLSLLGGLSSYVLVVDALDECDNDNNIRIIVQLLAEARTLTRVRLRVFLTSRPEVPIRHGFYQIADAEHQDYVLHNISPSVVDHDISVFLEYNFGLIAQECCQAADWPGQVVIKKLCQSASGLFIWAATACRFIQQGEPYSKVQKARKEEVVQPDQRDSWSDRTPVIAASYIFAGQVAPNSCRECSSKAI
;
A
#
# COMPACT_ATOMS: atom_id res chain seq x y z
N MET A 1 58.78 -32.40 -9.08
CA MET A 1 60.05 -32.94 -8.53
C MET A 1 61.09 -31.83 -8.55
N ALA A 2 61.15 -31.07 -7.46
CA ALA A 2 62.30 -30.25 -7.07
C ALA A 2 62.24 -30.16 -5.54
N TYR A 3 63.32 -30.61 -4.92
CA TYR A 3 63.52 -30.85 -3.50
C TYR A 3 64.07 -29.57 -2.86
N LEU A 4 63.64 -29.20 -1.66
CA LEU A 4 64.42 -28.28 -0.82
C LEU A 4 64.43 -28.75 0.64
N ASP A 5 65.68 -29.00 1.06
CA ASP A 5 66.19 -29.52 2.32
C ASP A 5 65.73 -28.79 3.60
N GLU A 6 65.49 -29.59 4.64
CA GLU A 6 65.62 -29.21 6.04
C GLU A 6 67.09 -29.31 6.47
N LEU A 7 67.65 -28.24 7.05
CA LEU A 7 68.83 -28.32 7.93
C LEU A 7 68.63 -27.45 9.20
N ALA A 8 68.19 -28.15 10.25
CA ALA A 8 68.62 -28.13 11.65
C ALA A 8 69.07 -26.83 12.35
N SER A 9 68.46 -26.52 13.50
CA SER A 9 69.03 -26.83 14.83
C SER A 9 68.25 -26.14 15.96
N GLY A 10 67.88 -26.87 17.03
CA GLY A 10 67.45 -26.24 18.30
C GLY A 10 66.27 -26.89 19.03
N ARG A 11 66.60 -27.84 19.92
CA ARG A 11 65.97 -28.23 21.21
C ARG A 11 64.45 -27.99 21.44
N ASN A 12 63.79 -29.10 21.78
CA ASN A 12 62.51 -29.25 22.49
C ASN A 12 61.96 -28.03 23.26
N GLY A 13 60.74 -27.63 22.89
CA GLY A 13 59.87 -26.77 23.70
C GLY A 13 58.84 -26.04 22.83
N GLU A 14 57.58 -26.47 22.88
CA GLU A 14 56.36 -25.75 22.44
C GLU A 14 56.29 -25.20 20.99
N ARG A 15 55.51 -25.87 20.13
CA ARG A 15 55.12 -25.33 18.82
C ARG A 15 54.09 -24.20 18.99
N ALA A 16 54.54 -22.96 18.90
CA ALA A 16 53.66 -21.81 18.64
C ALA A 16 53.24 -21.81 17.14
N PRO A 17 51.95 -21.63 16.79
CA PRO A 17 51.55 -21.42 15.40
C PRO A 17 51.79 -19.95 15.02
N GLY A 18 52.72 -19.71 14.10
CA GLY A 18 52.96 -18.39 13.52
C GLY A 18 54.40 -18.21 13.07
N HIS A 19 54.72 -18.58 11.83
CA HIS A 19 55.98 -18.19 11.22
C HIS A 19 55.81 -16.82 10.55
N ARG A 20 56.58 -15.83 11.02
CA ARG A 20 56.67 -14.50 10.40
C ARG A 20 57.89 -14.48 9.49
N TYR A 21 57.68 -14.33 8.19
CA TYR A 21 58.77 -14.17 7.22
C TYR A 21 59.00 -12.68 6.99
N GLU A 22 60.13 -12.15 7.45
CA GLU A 22 60.54 -10.77 7.16
C GLU A 22 61.53 -10.76 5.99
N HIS A 23 61.27 -9.91 4.99
CA HIS A 23 62.06 -9.68 3.76
C HIS A 23 61.94 -10.73 2.63
N VAL A 24 60.70 -10.97 2.15
CA VAL A 24 60.48 -11.68 0.88
C VAL A 24 60.87 -10.76 -0.31
N ARG A 25 61.82 -11.19 -1.14
CA ARG A 25 62.13 -10.55 -2.45
C ARG A 25 61.66 -11.45 -3.59
N VAL A 26 60.97 -10.86 -4.56
CA VAL A 26 60.40 -11.55 -5.72
C VAL A 26 61.10 -11.02 -6.98
N SER A 27 61.64 -11.91 -7.80
CA SER A 27 62.19 -11.59 -9.13
C SER A 27 61.31 -12.18 -10.24
N ASP A 28 61.24 -11.47 -11.36
CA ASP A 28 60.59 -11.79 -12.64
C ASP A 28 59.15 -12.32 -12.58
N ASN A 29 58.20 -11.40 -12.75
CA ASN A 29 56.78 -11.61 -13.06
C ASN A 29 55.96 -12.58 -12.18
N ALA A 30 56.48 -13.01 -11.03
CA ALA A 30 55.69 -13.70 -10.01
C ALA A 30 54.94 -12.69 -9.10
N ARG A 31 53.70 -13.01 -8.74
CA ARG A 31 52.93 -12.30 -7.69
C ARG A 31 52.99 -13.08 -6.39
N ALA A 32 53.45 -12.46 -5.32
CA ALA A 32 53.35 -13.00 -3.97
C ALA A 32 52.01 -12.59 -3.35
N HIS A 33 51.21 -13.56 -2.93
CA HIS A 33 50.08 -13.34 -2.03
C HIS A 33 50.58 -13.52 -0.60
N LEU A 34 50.68 -12.43 0.16
CA LEU A 34 50.76 -12.53 1.62
C LEU A 34 49.37 -12.94 2.11
N GLY A 35 49.27 -14.15 2.68
CA GLY A 35 48.04 -14.62 3.30
C GLY A 35 47.67 -13.78 4.52
N ASP A 36 46.37 -13.53 4.68
CA ASP A 36 45.82 -12.81 5.82
C ASP A 36 46.13 -13.58 7.13
N THR A 37 46.55 -12.83 8.15
CA THR A 37 46.80 -13.40 9.48
C THR A 37 45.47 -13.45 10.24
N TYR A 38 44.90 -14.64 10.38
CA TYR A 38 43.63 -14.85 11.08
C TYR A 38 43.88 -14.99 12.59
N HIS A 39 43.27 -14.10 13.37
CA HIS A 39 43.17 -14.22 14.81
C HIS A 39 41.70 -13.99 15.24
N SER A 40 40.83 -14.97 14.99
CA SER A 40 39.66 -15.32 15.82
C SER A 40 38.89 -16.49 15.19
N ASP A 41 38.41 -17.41 16.02
CA ASP A 41 37.61 -18.59 15.66
C ASP A 41 36.17 -18.26 15.26
N THR A 42 35.96 -17.38 14.27
CA THR A 42 34.62 -17.06 13.78
C THR A 42 34.52 -17.30 12.28
N TYR A 43 33.99 -18.47 11.93
CA TYR A 43 33.59 -18.80 10.56
C TYR A 43 32.43 -17.91 10.12
N HIS A 44 32.71 -16.85 9.36
CA HIS A 44 31.68 -16.12 8.62
C HIS A 44 31.26 -16.93 7.39
N VAL A 45 30.36 -17.89 7.59
CA VAL A 45 29.49 -18.38 6.51
C VAL A 45 28.59 -17.20 6.12
N GLY A 46 28.53 -16.85 4.84
CA GLY A 46 27.72 -15.74 4.34
C GLY A 46 26.30 -15.79 4.90
N LEU A 47 25.94 -14.79 5.71
CA LEU A 47 24.63 -14.67 6.32
C LEU A 47 23.62 -14.32 5.21
N GLU A 48 22.91 -15.31 4.68
CA GLU A 48 21.68 -15.05 3.93
C GLU A 48 20.74 -14.24 4.84
N ASP A 49 20.21 -13.13 4.32
CA ASP A 49 19.21 -12.34 5.03
C ASP A 49 18.01 -13.24 5.36
N PRO A 50 17.64 -13.45 6.64
CA PRO A 50 16.54 -14.35 7.00
C PRO A 50 15.23 -14.02 6.29
N PHE A 51 14.98 -12.74 5.97
CA PHE A 51 13.79 -12.30 5.28
C PHE A 51 13.71 -12.75 3.81
N SER A 52 14.83 -13.13 3.18
CA SER A 52 14.83 -13.72 1.83
C SER A 52 14.00 -15.01 1.73
N ARG A 53 13.73 -15.64 2.87
CA ARG A 53 12.96 -16.88 3.00
C ARG A 53 11.45 -16.64 3.13
N LEU A 54 11.03 -15.38 3.27
CA LEU A 54 9.62 -15.00 3.32
C LEU A 54 9.19 -14.43 1.95
N PRO A 55 8.42 -15.18 1.14
CA PRO A 55 7.86 -14.63 -0.08
C PRO A 55 6.91 -13.50 0.30
N HIS A 56 7.10 -12.31 -0.26
CA HIS A 56 6.25 -11.16 0.00
C HIS A 56 5.85 -10.50 -1.32
N ALA A 57 4.71 -9.81 -1.30
CA ALA A 57 4.23 -9.03 -2.41
C ALA A 57 4.89 -7.64 -2.37
N GLU A 58 5.73 -7.33 -3.36
CA GLU A 58 6.43 -6.03 -3.48
C GLU A 58 5.44 -4.87 -3.62
N ASP A 59 4.30 -5.12 -4.25
CA ASP A 59 3.24 -4.15 -4.46
C ASP A 59 2.23 -4.07 -3.30
N ALA A 60 2.42 -4.81 -2.19
CA ALA A 60 1.51 -4.73 -1.05
C ALA A 60 1.51 -3.35 -0.35
N PRO A 61 2.67 -2.72 -0.05
CA PRO A 61 2.73 -1.48 0.71
C PRO A 61 2.02 -0.30 0.02
N PHE A 62 1.55 0.67 0.81
CA PHE A 62 0.91 1.90 0.31
C PHE A 62 1.85 2.76 -0.55
N ASN A 63 3.16 2.67 -0.30
CA ASN A 63 4.23 3.44 -0.93
C ASN A 63 5.05 2.61 -1.93
N ALA A 64 4.50 1.49 -2.42
CA ALA A 64 5.11 0.74 -3.51
C ALA A 64 5.26 1.63 -4.76
N TYR A 65 6.30 1.39 -5.56
CA TYR A 65 6.59 2.18 -6.76
C TYR A 65 5.43 2.16 -7.76
N SER A 66 4.78 1.01 -7.94
CA SER A 66 3.58 0.84 -8.77
C SER A 66 2.43 1.76 -8.36
N LYS A 67 2.41 2.24 -7.12
CA LYS A 67 1.38 3.12 -6.55
C LYS A 67 1.80 4.57 -6.38
N GLN A 68 2.98 4.96 -6.86
CA GLN A 68 3.54 6.32 -6.64
C GLN A 68 2.61 7.46 -7.10
N HIS A 69 1.74 7.21 -8.08
CA HIS A 69 0.79 8.18 -8.63
C HIS A 69 -0.63 8.04 -8.05
N GLU A 70 -0.86 7.08 -7.16
CA GLU A 70 -2.17 6.92 -6.57
C GLU A 70 -2.44 8.02 -5.54
N PRO A 71 -3.61 8.68 -5.59
CA PRO A 71 -3.86 9.86 -4.78
C PRO A 71 -4.11 9.50 -3.31
N LYS A 72 -3.76 10.45 -2.45
CA LYS A 72 -4.29 10.57 -1.08
C LYS A 72 -5.49 11.52 -1.08
N CYS A 73 -6.20 11.62 0.04
CA CYS A 73 -7.22 12.64 0.23
C CYS A 73 -6.60 14.02 0.00
N LEU A 74 -7.31 14.86 -0.74
CA LEU A 74 -6.91 16.25 -0.92
C LEU A 74 -7.08 16.99 0.42
N PRO A 75 -6.30 18.06 0.64
CA PRO A 75 -6.61 19.01 1.70
C PRO A 75 -8.11 19.38 1.67
N ASP A 76 -8.67 19.57 2.86
CA ASP A 76 -10.06 19.94 3.06
C ASP A 76 -11.13 18.92 2.60
N THR A 77 -10.73 17.70 2.23
CA THR A 77 -11.66 16.60 1.94
C THR A 77 -11.68 15.54 3.04
N ARG A 78 -12.84 14.91 3.27
CA ARG A 78 -13.00 13.79 4.23
C ARG A 78 -12.56 14.12 5.67
N ILE A 79 -12.51 15.41 6.02
CA ILE A 79 -11.90 15.91 7.26
C ILE A 79 -12.45 15.20 8.50
N ASP A 80 -13.78 15.16 8.63
CA ASP A 80 -14.41 14.61 9.83
C ASP A 80 -14.27 13.09 9.93
N LEU A 81 -14.30 12.39 8.80
CA LEU A 81 -14.01 10.96 8.77
C LEU A 81 -12.56 10.67 9.21
N LEU A 82 -11.59 11.41 8.68
CA LEU A 82 -10.19 11.24 9.07
C LEU A 82 -10.01 11.50 10.57
N LYS A 83 -10.64 12.55 11.13
CA LYS A 83 -10.64 12.80 12.58
C LYS A 83 -11.22 11.62 13.38
N VAL A 84 -12.32 11.01 12.91
CA VAL A 84 -12.91 9.82 13.54
C VAL A 84 -11.94 8.64 13.52
N ILE A 85 -11.24 8.41 12.40
CA ILE A 85 -10.25 7.34 12.25
C ILE A 85 -9.05 7.58 13.19
N HIS A 86 -8.52 8.81 13.23
CA HIS A 86 -7.40 9.14 14.12
C HIS A 86 -7.79 8.99 15.59
N SER A 87 -8.96 9.51 15.98
CA SER A 87 -9.49 9.32 17.33
C SER A 87 -9.62 7.83 17.68
N TRP A 88 -10.12 7.01 16.77
CA TRP A 88 -10.25 5.56 17.00
C TRP A 88 -8.89 4.88 17.23
N ALA A 89 -7.88 5.20 16.42
CA ALA A 89 -6.57 4.57 16.54
C ALA A 89 -5.90 4.87 17.90
N ASP A 90 -6.12 6.08 18.43
CA ASP A 90 -5.54 6.54 19.70
C ASP A 90 -6.36 6.14 20.94
N ARG A 91 -7.59 5.63 20.78
CA ARG A 91 -8.41 5.16 21.90
C ARG A 91 -7.71 4.06 22.67
N GLN A 92 -8.09 3.91 23.94
CA GLN A 92 -7.65 2.81 24.80
C GLN A 92 -8.76 1.78 25.05
N ASP A 93 -9.58 1.53 24.03
CA ASP A 93 -10.65 0.52 24.09
C ASP A 93 -10.25 -0.81 23.40
N GLN A 94 -11.16 -1.78 23.41
CA GLN A 94 -10.99 -3.11 22.81
C GLN A 94 -11.25 -3.16 21.30
N ARG A 95 -11.62 -2.03 20.67
CA ARG A 95 -12.04 -1.99 19.25
C ARG A 95 -10.85 -2.09 18.30
N CYS A 96 -10.25 -3.27 18.17
CA CYS A 96 -9.00 -3.45 17.44
C CYS A 96 -9.13 -3.23 15.92
N ILE A 97 -10.34 -3.34 15.36
CA ILE A 97 -10.61 -3.13 13.92
C ILE A 97 -11.49 -1.90 13.71
N PHE A 98 -11.13 -1.04 12.76
CA PHE A 98 -12.01 -0.06 12.14
C PHE A 98 -12.34 -0.54 10.73
N TRP A 99 -13.60 -0.88 10.49
CA TRP A 99 -14.04 -1.34 9.19
C TRP A 99 -14.73 -0.22 8.43
N LEU A 100 -14.03 0.34 7.44
CA LEU A 100 -14.59 1.30 6.50
C LEU A 100 -15.22 0.56 5.31
N SER A 101 -16.54 0.38 5.36
CA SER A 101 -17.29 -0.25 4.27
C SER A 101 -17.87 0.78 3.30
N GLY A 102 -18.07 0.41 2.04
CA GLY A 102 -18.71 1.31 1.08
C GLY A 102 -18.73 0.79 -0.36
N LEU A 103 -19.54 1.42 -1.19
CA LEU A 103 -19.69 1.07 -2.60
C LEU A 103 -18.39 1.33 -3.39
N ALA A 104 -18.29 0.74 -4.58
CA ALA A 104 -17.19 1.00 -5.49
C ALA A 104 -17.11 2.50 -5.84
N GLY A 105 -15.91 3.04 -5.94
CA GLY A 105 -15.70 4.42 -6.38
C GLY A 105 -16.04 5.52 -5.36
N THR A 106 -16.30 5.19 -4.09
CA THR A 106 -16.57 6.15 -3.00
C THR A 106 -15.31 6.74 -2.34
N GLY A 107 -14.12 6.22 -2.70
CA GLY A 107 -12.83 6.75 -2.24
C GLY A 107 -12.16 5.99 -1.09
N LYS A 108 -12.58 4.77 -0.77
CA LYS A 108 -12.01 3.94 0.32
C LYS A 108 -10.48 3.82 0.25
N SER A 109 -9.92 3.40 -0.89
CA SER A 109 -8.47 3.26 -1.07
C SER A 109 -7.70 4.57 -0.92
N THR A 110 -8.29 5.70 -1.35
CA THR A 110 -7.72 7.04 -1.15
C THR A 110 -7.64 7.41 0.34
N ILE A 111 -8.66 7.03 1.12
CA ILE A 111 -8.65 7.18 2.58
C ILE A 111 -7.59 6.27 3.20
N SER A 112 -7.52 5.00 2.80
CA SER A 112 -6.50 4.04 3.27
C SER A 112 -5.08 4.53 3.07
N ARG A 113 -4.76 5.09 1.88
CA ARG A 113 -3.43 5.67 1.62
C ARG A 113 -3.14 6.87 2.51
N THR A 114 -4.14 7.70 2.77
CA THR A 114 -4.01 8.86 3.66
C THR A 114 -3.71 8.42 5.08
N VAL A 115 -4.47 7.45 5.58
CA VAL A 115 -4.27 6.82 6.90
C VAL A 115 -2.89 6.18 7.00
N ALA A 116 -2.51 5.35 6.01
CA ALA A 116 -1.21 4.69 5.98
C ALA A 116 -0.07 5.70 5.99
N ARG A 117 -0.17 6.78 5.20
CA ARG A 117 0.85 7.82 5.15
C ARG A 117 0.97 8.57 6.48
N SER A 118 -0.13 8.95 7.11
CA SER A 118 -0.11 9.64 8.41
C SER A 118 0.64 8.82 9.46
N TYR A 119 0.26 7.54 9.63
CA TYR A 119 0.90 6.69 10.61
C TYR A 119 2.33 6.29 10.23
N TYR A 120 2.67 6.27 8.95
CA TYR A 120 4.06 6.10 8.51
C TYR A 120 4.92 7.29 8.95
N ASP A 121 4.44 8.52 8.72
CA ASP A 121 5.15 9.74 9.11
C ASP A 121 5.28 9.87 10.64
N GLU A 122 4.30 9.35 11.40
CA GLU A 122 4.34 9.23 12.86
C GLU A 122 5.21 8.08 13.39
N LYS A 123 5.78 7.23 12.52
CA LYS A 123 6.50 6.00 12.89
C LYS A 123 5.67 5.01 13.71
N ARG A 124 4.37 4.97 13.44
CA ARG A 124 3.37 4.10 14.08
C ARG A 124 2.73 3.11 13.11
N LEU A 125 3.00 3.19 11.80
CA LEU A 125 2.53 2.19 10.85
C LEU A 125 3.30 0.88 11.06
N ALA A 126 2.61 -0.20 11.41
CA ALA A 126 3.19 -1.54 11.45
C ALA A 126 3.44 -2.06 10.03
N ALA A 127 2.40 -2.06 9.21
CA ALA A 127 2.45 -2.49 7.82
C ALA A 127 1.23 -1.98 7.06
N SER A 128 1.27 -2.14 5.74
CA SER A 128 0.11 -1.92 4.89
C SER A 128 0.02 -2.97 3.78
N PHE A 129 -1.19 -3.40 3.46
CA PHE A 129 -1.46 -4.35 2.38
C PHE A 129 -2.67 -3.87 1.59
N PHE A 130 -2.51 -3.59 0.30
CA PHE A 130 -3.62 -3.20 -0.57
C PHE A 130 -3.88 -4.34 -1.52
N PHE A 131 -5.01 -5.01 -1.32
CA PHE A 131 -5.47 -6.01 -2.27
C PHE A 131 -5.86 -5.35 -3.58
N SER A 132 -5.60 -6.03 -4.69
CA SER A 132 -6.03 -5.61 -6.01
C SER A 132 -6.40 -6.85 -6.82
N ARG A 133 -7.62 -6.90 -7.32
CA ARG A 133 -8.10 -8.02 -8.13
C ARG A 133 -7.27 -8.12 -9.41
N GLY A 134 -6.72 -9.29 -9.70
CA GLY A 134 -5.81 -9.50 -10.84
C GLY A 134 -4.44 -8.82 -10.68
N GLY A 135 -4.11 -8.25 -9.51
CA GLY A 135 -2.81 -7.62 -9.21
C GLY A 135 -1.68 -8.61 -8.91
N GLY A 136 -1.77 -9.85 -9.40
CA GLY A 136 -0.80 -10.92 -9.13
C GLY A 136 -0.70 -11.24 -7.64
N ASP A 137 0.46 -10.95 -7.03
CA ASP A 137 0.75 -11.30 -5.64
C ASP A 137 -0.17 -10.64 -4.60
N VAL A 138 -0.79 -9.51 -4.95
CA VAL A 138 -1.75 -8.81 -4.08
C VAL A 138 -3.20 -9.19 -4.34
N SER A 139 -3.49 -10.12 -5.25
CA SER A 139 -4.87 -10.60 -5.45
C SER A 139 -5.22 -11.79 -4.55
N HIS A 140 -4.24 -12.39 -3.86
CA HIS A 140 -4.46 -13.57 -3.03
C HIS A 140 -3.79 -13.50 -1.65
N ALA A 141 -4.27 -14.31 -0.72
CA ALA A 141 -3.80 -14.30 0.66
C ALA A 141 -2.42 -14.95 0.89
N GLY A 142 -1.89 -15.73 -0.06
CA GLY A 142 -0.66 -16.52 0.12
C GLY A 142 0.60 -15.73 0.53
N LYS A 143 0.67 -14.43 0.23
CA LYS A 143 1.76 -13.53 0.65
C LYS A 143 1.32 -12.48 1.68
N PHE A 144 0.08 -12.55 2.18
CA PHE A 144 -0.50 -11.53 3.04
C PHE A 144 0.28 -11.37 4.35
N VAL A 145 0.42 -12.46 5.11
CA VAL A 145 1.05 -12.42 6.43
C VAL A 145 2.55 -12.19 6.34
N THR A 146 3.22 -12.84 5.38
CA THR A 146 4.65 -12.66 5.15
C THR A 146 5.00 -11.24 4.72
N SER A 147 4.19 -10.59 3.86
CA SER A 147 4.32 -9.16 3.54
C SER A 147 4.17 -8.26 4.76
N ILE A 148 3.21 -8.57 5.65
CA ILE A 148 3.03 -7.83 6.91
C ILE A 148 4.26 -8.02 7.80
N ALA A 149 4.77 -9.24 7.95
CA ALA A 149 5.92 -9.56 8.78
C ALA A 149 7.20 -8.85 8.31
N VAL A 150 7.45 -8.84 7.00
CA VAL A 150 8.60 -8.12 6.42
C VAL A 150 8.47 -6.63 6.72
N GLN A 151 7.32 -6.00 6.46
CA GLN A 151 7.12 -4.59 6.78
C GLN A 151 7.21 -4.30 8.29
N LEU A 152 6.66 -5.18 9.13
CA LEU A 152 6.70 -5.04 10.58
C LEU A 152 8.13 -5.03 11.11
N ALA A 153 9.00 -5.90 10.59
CA ALA A 153 10.43 -5.92 10.95
C ALA A 153 11.18 -4.62 10.58
N HIS A 154 10.75 -3.93 9.51
CA HIS A 154 11.33 -2.66 9.08
C HIS A 154 10.77 -1.46 9.86
N ASN A 155 9.44 -1.40 10.02
CA ASN A 155 8.78 -0.26 10.64
C ASN A 155 8.80 -0.31 12.17
N VAL A 156 8.92 -1.51 12.74
CA VAL A 156 9.03 -1.75 14.19
C VAL A 156 10.30 -2.57 14.44
N PRO A 157 11.48 -1.94 14.50
CA PRO A 157 12.76 -2.65 14.60
C PRO A 157 12.85 -3.61 15.79
N ALA A 158 12.11 -3.35 16.87
CA ALA A 158 12.03 -4.24 18.03
C ALA A 158 11.41 -5.61 17.71
N CYS A 159 10.59 -5.73 16.67
CA CYS A 159 10.07 -7.02 16.20
C CYS A 159 11.08 -7.82 15.36
N ARG A 160 12.11 -7.15 14.80
CA ARG A 160 13.00 -7.75 13.79
C ARG A 160 13.70 -9.00 14.32
N GLU A 161 14.26 -8.94 15.52
CA GLU A 161 14.97 -10.07 16.13
C GLU A 161 14.02 -11.27 16.36
N HIS A 162 12.84 -11.02 16.91
CA HIS A 162 11.83 -12.06 17.15
C HIS A 162 11.32 -12.70 15.86
N ILE A 163 11.17 -11.92 14.78
CA ILE A 163 10.77 -12.46 13.47
C ILE A 163 11.91 -13.28 12.86
N CYS A 164 13.16 -12.81 12.94
CA CYS A 164 14.32 -13.59 12.51
C CYS A 164 14.42 -14.93 13.24
N GLU A 165 14.20 -14.95 14.55
CA GLU A 165 14.19 -16.17 15.36
C GLU A 165 13.07 -17.13 14.93
N ALA A 166 11.87 -16.60 14.63
CA ALA A 166 10.77 -17.41 14.11
C ALA A 166 11.12 -18.05 12.75
N ILE A 167 11.74 -17.31 11.84
CA ILE A 167 12.19 -17.83 10.53
C ILE A 167 13.32 -18.87 10.68
N ALA A 168 14.25 -18.64 11.61
CA ALA A 168 15.36 -19.55 11.88
C ALA A 168 14.87 -20.88 12.47
N SER A 169 13.93 -20.82 13.41
CA SER A 169 13.38 -21.99 14.10
C SER A 169 12.37 -22.79 13.27
N ARG A 170 11.68 -22.17 12.31
CA ARG A 170 10.63 -22.80 11.50
C ARG A 170 10.92 -22.63 10.02
N ARG A 171 11.57 -23.64 9.42
CA ARG A 171 12.07 -23.45 8.06
C ARG A 171 11.00 -23.39 6.97
N ASP A 172 9.86 -23.97 7.26
CA ASP A 172 8.68 -24.12 6.42
C ASP A 172 7.59 -23.07 6.71
N ILE A 173 7.86 -22.07 7.56
CA ILE A 173 6.86 -21.10 8.04
C ILE A 173 6.11 -20.40 6.91
N ALA A 174 6.78 -20.07 5.79
CA ALA A 174 6.19 -19.44 4.62
C ALA A 174 5.16 -20.34 3.89
N SER A 175 5.22 -21.65 4.09
CA SER A 175 4.28 -22.64 3.52
C SER A 175 3.22 -23.13 4.51
N GLN A 176 3.26 -22.66 5.77
CA GLN A 176 2.25 -22.99 6.78
C GLN A 176 0.94 -22.23 6.54
N SER A 177 -0.10 -22.57 7.31
CA SER A 177 -1.39 -21.89 7.23
C SER A 177 -1.28 -20.40 7.54
N LEU A 178 -2.23 -19.59 7.06
CA LEU A 178 -2.27 -18.15 7.39
C LEU A 178 -2.30 -17.93 8.91
N GLY A 179 -2.97 -18.81 9.67
CA GLY A 179 -3.03 -18.74 11.13
C GLY A 179 -1.67 -18.99 11.78
N ASP A 180 -0.96 -20.03 11.36
CA ASP A 180 0.38 -20.32 11.89
C ASP A 180 1.37 -19.19 11.55
N GLN A 181 1.32 -18.70 10.31
CA GLN A 181 2.11 -17.55 9.89
C GLN A 181 1.79 -16.33 10.77
N TRP A 182 0.51 -16.03 11.01
CA TRP A 182 0.08 -14.84 11.75
C TRP A 182 0.52 -14.91 13.20
N GLN A 183 0.33 -16.07 13.83
CA GLN A 183 0.75 -16.32 15.21
C GLN A 183 2.27 -16.18 15.37
N HIS A 184 3.05 -16.79 14.49
CA HIS A 184 4.50 -16.84 14.62
C HIS A 184 5.24 -15.60 14.11
N LEU A 185 4.72 -14.92 13.08
CA LEU A 185 5.38 -13.78 12.44
C LEU A 185 4.82 -12.42 12.85
N VAL A 186 3.61 -12.35 13.44
CA VAL A 186 2.97 -11.08 13.80
C VAL A 186 2.61 -11.03 15.29
N VAL A 187 1.72 -11.90 15.77
CA VAL A 187 1.18 -11.83 17.15
C VAL A 187 2.27 -12.08 18.18
N ARG A 188 3.03 -13.17 18.06
CA ARG A 188 4.09 -13.50 19.01
C ARG A 188 5.22 -12.46 19.03
N PRO A 189 5.77 -12.00 17.89
CA PRO A 189 6.76 -10.92 17.90
C PRO A 189 6.27 -9.63 18.57
N LEU A 190 5.00 -9.26 18.36
CA LEU A 190 4.40 -8.09 19.01
C LEU A 190 4.17 -8.30 20.51
N SER A 191 3.74 -9.50 20.95
CA SER A 191 3.45 -9.77 22.36
C SER A 191 4.71 -9.79 23.25
N LEU A 192 5.87 -10.03 22.65
CA LEU A 192 7.18 -10.01 23.32
C LEU A 192 7.70 -8.58 23.54
N LEU A 193 7.16 -7.59 22.83
CA LEU A 193 7.58 -6.21 23.00
C LEU A 193 7.22 -5.66 24.39
N GLY A 194 8.09 -4.80 24.90
CA GLY A 194 7.85 -3.99 26.09
C GLY A 194 7.33 -2.60 25.73
N GLY A 195 6.58 -2.00 26.65
CA GLY A 195 6.09 -0.61 26.53
C GLY A 195 4.70 -0.50 25.89
N LEU A 196 3.94 0.53 26.30
CA LEU A 196 2.57 0.80 25.84
C LEU A 196 2.55 1.49 24.47
N SER A 197 3.17 0.86 23.46
CA SER A 197 3.19 1.36 22.08
C SER A 197 1.91 0.98 21.33
N SER A 198 1.46 1.86 20.43
CA SER A 198 0.30 1.63 19.57
C SER A 198 0.68 1.76 18.10
N TYR A 199 0.48 0.68 17.35
CA TYR A 199 0.77 0.58 15.92
C TYR A 199 -0.50 0.41 15.10
N VAL A 200 -0.44 0.81 13.83
CA VAL A 200 -1.55 0.71 12.87
C VAL A 200 -1.18 -0.23 11.73
N LEU A 201 -2.04 -1.20 11.44
CA LEU A 201 -2.01 -2.03 10.23
C LEU A 201 -3.13 -1.55 9.30
N VAL A 202 -2.78 -1.23 8.05
CA VAL A 202 -3.76 -0.87 7.01
C VAL A 202 -3.97 -2.04 6.07
N VAL A 203 -5.21 -2.51 5.93
CA VAL A 203 -5.62 -3.52 4.96
C VAL A 203 -6.67 -2.91 4.05
N ASP A 204 -6.31 -2.64 2.80
CA ASP A 204 -7.21 -2.03 1.83
C ASP A 204 -7.83 -3.07 0.90
N ALA A 205 -9.11 -2.88 0.59
CA ALA A 205 -9.87 -3.60 -0.42
C ALA A 205 -9.89 -5.13 -0.23
N LEU A 206 -10.11 -5.63 0.99
CA LEU A 206 -10.08 -7.08 1.26
C LEU A 206 -11.07 -7.90 0.40
N ASP A 207 -12.16 -7.28 -0.08
CA ASP A 207 -13.09 -7.90 -1.04
C ASP A 207 -12.48 -8.18 -2.44
N GLU A 208 -11.27 -7.68 -2.70
CA GLU A 208 -10.50 -7.97 -3.90
C GLU A 208 -9.57 -9.19 -3.77
N CYS A 209 -9.56 -9.86 -2.61
CA CYS A 209 -8.90 -11.15 -2.46
C CYS A 209 -9.70 -12.26 -3.18
N ASP A 210 -9.03 -13.07 -3.99
CA ASP A 210 -9.66 -14.03 -4.92
C ASP A 210 -10.32 -15.26 -4.25
N ASN A 211 -10.36 -15.35 -2.92
CA ASN A 211 -10.89 -16.52 -2.21
C ASN A 211 -11.68 -16.14 -0.94
N ASP A 212 -12.97 -16.43 -0.96
CA ASP A 212 -13.92 -16.14 0.12
C ASP A 212 -13.56 -16.77 1.48
N ASN A 213 -12.99 -17.98 1.48
CA ASN A 213 -12.56 -18.62 2.73
C ASN A 213 -11.35 -17.90 3.33
N ASN A 214 -10.40 -17.50 2.48
CA ASN A 214 -9.25 -16.71 2.93
C ASN A 214 -9.68 -15.34 3.45
N ILE A 215 -10.67 -14.69 2.84
CA ILE A 215 -11.24 -13.44 3.36
C ILE A 215 -11.75 -13.63 4.79
N ARG A 216 -12.53 -14.68 5.06
CA ARG A 216 -13.06 -14.99 6.39
C ARG A 216 -11.94 -15.24 7.40
N ILE A 217 -10.94 -16.03 7.01
CA ILE A 217 -9.76 -16.31 7.83
C ILE A 217 -9.02 -15.01 8.16
N ILE A 218 -8.75 -14.15 7.17
CA ILE A 218 -8.05 -12.88 7.38
C ILE A 218 -8.80 -12.00 8.38
N VAL A 219 -10.12 -11.87 8.27
CA VAL A 219 -10.92 -11.09 9.24
C VAL A 219 -10.76 -11.62 10.67
N GLN A 220 -10.79 -12.95 10.86
CA GLN A 220 -10.57 -13.57 12.17
C GLN A 220 -9.15 -13.31 12.71
N LEU A 221 -8.12 -13.47 11.87
CA LEU A 221 -6.73 -13.23 12.25
C LEU A 221 -6.51 -11.77 12.67
N LEU A 222 -7.06 -10.82 11.91
CA LEU A 222 -6.98 -9.39 12.24
C LEU A 222 -7.63 -9.09 13.60
N ALA A 223 -8.70 -9.80 13.98
CA ALA A 223 -9.34 -9.64 15.28
C ALA A 223 -8.49 -10.16 16.44
N GLU A 224 -7.56 -11.08 16.20
CA GLU A 224 -6.62 -11.56 17.24
C GLU A 224 -5.67 -10.45 17.73
N ALA A 225 -5.58 -9.32 17.03
CA ALA A 225 -4.85 -8.13 17.49
C ALA A 225 -5.29 -7.68 18.90
N ARG A 226 -6.55 -7.94 19.30
CA ARG A 226 -7.08 -7.67 20.65
C ARG A 226 -6.41 -8.48 21.76
N THR A 227 -5.76 -9.59 21.42
CA THR A 227 -5.07 -10.46 22.41
C THR A 227 -3.76 -9.86 22.89
N LEU A 228 -3.24 -8.83 22.20
CA LEU A 228 -2.03 -8.11 22.58
C LEU A 228 -2.33 -7.19 23.78
N THR A 229 -1.67 -7.45 24.91
CA THR A 229 -1.88 -6.72 26.16
C THR A 229 -0.82 -5.68 26.46
N ARG A 230 0.40 -5.87 25.92
CA ARG A 230 1.55 -4.97 26.13
C ARG A 230 1.64 -3.88 25.07
N VAL A 231 1.43 -4.27 23.82
CA VAL A 231 1.33 -3.37 22.68
C VAL A 231 -0.08 -3.40 22.11
N ARG A 232 -0.44 -2.35 21.39
CA ARG A 232 -1.75 -2.27 20.73
C ARG A 232 -1.55 -2.26 19.22
N LEU A 233 -2.16 -3.23 18.54
CA LEU A 233 -2.25 -3.23 17.08
C LEU A 233 -3.68 -2.83 16.68
N ARG A 234 -3.80 -1.70 15.99
CA ARG A 234 -5.06 -1.18 15.44
C ARG A 234 -5.11 -1.50 13.95
N VAL A 235 -6.19 -2.13 13.49
CA VAL A 235 -6.35 -2.56 12.10
C VAL A 235 -7.36 -1.65 11.41
N PHE A 236 -6.92 -0.85 10.46
CA PHE A 236 -7.81 -0.11 9.56
C PHE A 236 -8.07 -0.98 8.33
N LEU A 237 -9.30 -1.48 8.21
CA LEU A 237 -9.74 -2.38 7.14
C LEU A 237 -10.72 -1.66 6.23
N THR A 238 -10.55 -1.77 4.92
CA THR A 238 -11.58 -1.36 3.96
C THR A 238 -12.07 -2.54 3.14
N SER A 239 -13.36 -2.51 2.81
CA SER A 239 -13.93 -3.42 1.82
C SER A 239 -15.30 -2.97 1.32
N ARG A 240 -15.85 -3.68 0.34
CA ARG A 240 -17.31 -3.76 0.15
C ARG A 240 -17.95 -4.67 1.21
N PRO A 241 -19.23 -4.45 1.57
CA PRO A 241 -19.95 -5.29 2.53
C PRO A 241 -20.44 -6.61 1.89
N GLU A 242 -19.55 -7.30 1.16
CA GLU A 242 -19.85 -8.57 0.51
C GLU A 242 -20.03 -9.70 1.53
N VAL A 243 -20.72 -10.78 1.13
CA VAL A 243 -21.09 -11.89 2.02
C VAL A 243 -19.90 -12.47 2.80
N PRO A 244 -18.73 -12.74 2.19
CA PRO A 244 -17.58 -13.29 2.92
C PRO A 244 -17.07 -12.36 4.03
N ILE A 245 -17.05 -11.04 3.77
CA ILE A 245 -16.64 -10.03 4.75
C ILE A 245 -17.62 -10.00 5.92
N ARG A 246 -18.92 -9.86 5.64
CA ARG A 246 -19.96 -9.81 6.67
C ARG A 246 -19.98 -11.08 7.52
N HIS A 247 -19.76 -12.24 6.90
CA HIS A 247 -19.64 -13.51 7.62
C HIS A 247 -18.42 -13.56 8.53
N GLY A 248 -17.27 -13.00 8.11
CA GLY A 248 -16.09 -12.88 8.96
C GLY A 248 -16.37 -12.02 10.20
N PHE A 249 -17.03 -10.88 10.02
CA PHE A 249 -17.39 -9.99 11.13
C PHE A 249 -18.49 -10.52 12.05
N TYR A 250 -19.42 -11.35 11.55
CA TYR A 250 -20.48 -11.94 12.37
C TYR A 250 -19.95 -12.74 13.58
N GLN A 251 -18.71 -13.22 13.50
CA GLN A 251 -18.06 -13.99 14.57
C GLN A 251 -17.26 -13.12 15.55
N ILE A 252 -17.17 -11.81 15.29
CA ILE A 252 -16.49 -10.82 16.11
C ILE A 252 -17.56 -10.04 16.87
N ALA A 253 -17.38 -9.86 18.18
CA ALA A 253 -18.34 -9.09 18.96
C ALA A 253 -18.36 -7.61 18.53
N ASP A 254 -19.53 -6.99 18.51
CA ASP A 254 -19.69 -5.55 18.17
C ASP A 254 -18.84 -4.62 19.05
N ALA A 255 -18.53 -5.05 20.28
CA ALA A 255 -17.65 -4.31 21.19
C ALA A 255 -16.17 -4.31 20.78
N GLU A 256 -15.77 -5.18 19.84
CA GLU A 256 -14.38 -5.44 19.43
C GLU A 256 -14.00 -4.81 18.08
N HIS A 257 -14.96 -4.18 17.39
CA HIS A 257 -14.73 -3.46 16.14
C HIS A 257 -15.57 -2.18 16.05
N GLN A 258 -15.22 -1.31 15.10
CA GLN A 258 -15.97 -0.10 14.79
C GLN A 258 -16.31 -0.08 13.31
N ASP A 259 -17.61 -0.10 13.01
CA ASP A 259 -18.11 -0.01 11.64
C ASP A 259 -18.32 1.43 11.21
N TYR A 260 -17.88 1.75 9.99
CA TYR A 260 -18.19 3.02 9.35
C TYR A 260 -18.60 2.77 7.89
N VAL A 261 -19.82 3.17 7.55
CA VAL A 261 -20.37 3.01 6.20
C VAL A 261 -20.21 4.32 5.43
N LEU A 262 -19.30 4.33 4.46
CA LEU A 262 -18.87 5.55 3.76
C LEU A 262 -20.00 6.22 2.97
N HIS A 263 -20.97 5.46 2.48
CA HIS A 263 -22.13 6.00 1.75
C HIS A 263 -23.25 6.51 2.67
N ASN A 264 -23.08 6.44 4.00
CA ASN A 264 -23.99 7.08 4.97
C ASN A 264 -23.57 8.52 5.31
N ILE A 265 -22.42 9.00 4.81
CA ILE A 265 -22.05 10.41 4.92
C ILE A 265 -23.10 11.26 4.20
N SER A 266 -23.47 12.39 4.80
CA SER A 266 -24.46 13.31 4.21
C SER A 266 -24.08 13.66 2.76
N PRO A 267 -25.02 13.60 1.80
CA PRO A 267 -24.77 13.98 0.42
C PRO A 267 -24.12 15.37 0.28
N SER A 268 -24.53 16.32 1.13
CA SER A 268 -23.96 17.68 1.13
C SER A 268 -22.45 17.72 1.41
N VAL A 269 -21.96 16.86 2.31
CA VAL A 269 -20.53 16.75 2.64
C VAL A 269 -19.79 16.05 1.50
N VAL A 270 -20.38 15.00 0.93
CA VAL A 270 -19.78 14.29 -0.21
C VAL A 270 -19.69 15.19 -1.44
N ASP A 271 -20.73 15.97 -1.74
CA ASP A 271 -20.76 16.92 -2.86
C ASP A 271 -19.75 18.05 -2.66
N HIS A 272 -19.56 18.52 -1.42
CA HIS A 272 -18.48 19.45 -1.12
C HIS A 272 -17.11 18.85 -1.42
N ASP A 273 -16.81 17.65 -0.90
CA ASP A 273 -15.54 16.97 -1.16
C ASP A 273 -15.31 16.72 -2.67
N ILE A 274 -16.35 16.36 -3.42
CA ILE A 274 -16.29 16.17 -4.88
C ILE A 274 -16.03 17.50 -5.59
N SER A 275 -16.64 18.59 -5.15
CA SER A 275 -16.42 19.92 -5.73
C SER A 275 -14.96 20.35 -5.55
N VAL A 276 -14.40 20.21 -4.34
CA VAL A 276 -12.97 20.46 -4.06
C VAL A 276 -12.08 19.58 -4.96
N PHE A 277 -12.42 18.31 -5.11
CA PHE A 277 -11.70 17.40 -6.01
C PHE A 277 -11.73 17.88 -7.46
N LEU A 278 -12.90 18.27 -7.98
CA LEU A 278 -13.03 18.74 -9.35
C LEU A 278 -12.24 20.04 -9.56
N GLU A 279 -12.36 21.01 -8.66
CA GLU A 279 -11.62 22.28 -8.71
C GLU A 279 -10.11 22.07 -8.74
N TYR A 280 -9.60 21.20 -7.86
CA TYR A 280 -8.18 20.86 -7.84
C TYR A 280 -7.71 20.25 -9.17
N ASN A 281 -8.40 19.22 -9.67
CA ASN A 281 -7.99 18.54 -10.90
C ASN A 281 -8.14 19.44 -12.13
N PHE A 282 -9.18 20.25 -12.21
CA PHE A 282 -9.33 21.20 -13.31
C PHE A 282 -8.31 22.34 -13.24
N GLY A 283 -7.89 22.76 -12.04
CA GLY A 283 -6.77 23.68 -11.89
C GLY A 283 -5.47 23.13 -12.50
N LEU A 284 -5.19 21.84 -12.28
CA LEU A 284 -4.04 21.16 -12.92
C LEU A 284 -4.20 21.08 -14.44
N ILE A 285 -5.37 20.67 -14.93
CA ILE A 285 -5.65 20.61 -16.37
C ILE A 285 -5.56 22.00 -17.02
N ALA A 286 -6.02 23.05 -16.35
CA ALA A 286 -5.93 24.42 -16.84
C ALA A 286 -4.47 24.86 -17.00
N GLN A 287 -3.61 24.50 -16.06
CA GLN A 287 -2.16 24.77 -16.14
C GLN A 287 -1.52 24.00 -17.30
N GLU A 288 -1.82 22.72 -17.46
CA GLU A 288 -1.26 21.87 -18.52
C GLU A 288 -1.72 22.29 -19.92
N CYS A 289 -2.98 22.67 -20.07
CA CYS A 289 -3.59 22.99 -21.36
C CYS A 289 -3.73 24.50 -21.62
N CYS A 290 -2.97 25.33 -20.89
CA CYS A 290 -2.85 26.77 -21.09
C CYS A 290 -4.22 27.50 -21.07
N GLN A 291 -5.11 27.09 -20.16
CA GLN A 291 -6.44 27.71 -19.97
C GLN A 291 -6.40 28.85 -18.96
N ALA A 292 -7.51 29.59 -18.87
CA ALA A 292 -7.69 30.62 -17.85
C ALA A 292 -7.73 30.01 -16.43
N ALA A 293 -7.30 30.77 -15.43
CA ALA A 293 -7.22 30.29 -14.04
C ALA A 293 -8.59 29.97 -13.43
N ASP A 294 -9.66 30.58 -13.95
CA ASP A 294 -11.04 30.34 -13.52
C ASP A 294 -11.73 29.23 -14.32
N TRP A 295 -11.05 28.61 -15.30
CA TRP A 295 -11.60 27.50 -16.08
C TRP A 295 -11.78 26.24 -15.20
N PRO A 296 -12.88 25.49 -15.36
CA PRO A 296 -13.99 25.64 -16.31
C PRO A 296 -15.13 26.55 -15.81
N GLY A 297 -14.95 27.19 -14.65
CA GLY A 297 -15.93 28.01 -13.98
C GLY A 297 -16.83 27.23 -13.03
N GLN A 298 -17.29 27.92 -11.99
CA GLN A 298 -18.08 27.34 -10.89
C GLN A 298 -19.40 26.68 -11.33
N VAL A 299 -20.02 27.20 -12.40
CA VAL A 299 -21.26 26.61 -12.96
C VAL A 299 -21.01 25.22 -13.51
N VAL A 300 -19.85 25.00 -14.15
CA VAL A 300 -19.48 23.69 -14.73
C VAL A 300 -19.12 22.72 -13.61
N ILE A 301 -18.33 23.15 -12.63
CA ILE A 301 -18.00 22.36 -11.43
C ILE A 301 -19.27 21.85 -10.75
N LYS A 302 -20.24 22.73 -10.49
CA LYS A 302 -21.50 22.36 -9.86
C LYS A 302 -22.28 21.29 -10.66
N LYS A 303 -22.35 21.42 -11.99
CA LYS A 303 -23.03 20.44 -12.85
C LYS A 303 -22.34 19.07 -12.85
N LEU A 304 -21.00 19.05 -12.86
CA LEU A 304 -20.23 17.82 -12.79
C LEU A 304 -20.38 17.16 -11.42
N CYS A 305 -20.35 17.93 -10.35
CA CYS A 305 -20.59 17.43 -8.99
C CYS A 305 -21.97 16.77 -8.88
N GLN A 306 -23.02 17.43 -9.38
CA GLN A 306 -24.37 16.85 -9.41
C GLN A 306 -24.42 15.56 -10.23
N SER A 307 -23.77 15.54 -11.39
CA SER A 307 -23.71 14.34 -12.24
C SER A 307 -22.94 13.19 -11.58
N ALA A 308 -21.94 13.50 -10.74
CA ALA A 308 -21.16 12.50 -10.02
C ALA A 308 -21.99 11.70 -9.01
N SER A 309 -23.12 12.25 -8.52
CA SER A 309 -24.05 11.56 -7.61
C SER A 309 -23.34 10.89 -6.42
N GLY A 310 -22.38 11.59 -5.81
CA GLY A 310 -21.60 11.08 -4.67
C GLY A 310 -20.46 10.11 -5.02
N LEU A 311 -20.17 9.84 -6.30
CA LEU A 311 -19.13 8.90 -6.74
C LEU A 311 -17.86 9.62 -7.21
N PHE A 312 -16.77 9.47 -6.46
CA PHE A 312 -15.44 9.99 -6.85
C PHE A 312 -14.90 9.36 -8.13
N ILE A 313 -15.21 8.08 -8.38
CA ILE A 313 -14.79 7.42 -9.63
C ILE A 313 -15.40 8.10 -10.87
N TRP A 314 -16.62 8.63 -10.74
CA TRP A 314 -17.27 9.37 -11.81
C TRP A 314 -16.51 10.67 -12.07
N ALA A 315 -16.25 11.46 -11.02
CA ALA A 315 -15.54 12.73 -11.10
C ALA A 315 -14.13 12.55 -11.68
N ALA A 316 -13.37 11.58 -11.18
CA ALA A 316 -12.03 11.25 -11.68
C ALA A 316 -12.05 10.82 -13.15
N THR A 317 -13.07 10.07 -13.57
CA THR A 317 -13.22 9.65 -14.97
C THR A 317 -13.53 10.85 -15.87
N ALA A 318 -14.39 11.77 -15.43
CA ALA A 318 -14.66 13.00 -16.16
C ALA A 318 -13.38 13.85 -16.33
N CYS A 319 -12.59 14.06 -15.27
CA CYS A 319 -11.32 14.79 -15.36
C CYS A 319 -10.35 14.14 -16.35
N ARG A 320 -10.13 12.82 -16.27
CA ARG A 320 -9.25 12.09 -17.21
C ARG A 320 -9.72 12.21 -18.65
N PHE A 321 -11.03 12.06 -18.88
CA PHE A 321 -11.59 12.18 -20.22
C PHE A 321 -11.32 13.57 -20.82
N ILE A 322 -11.48 14.63 -20.03
CA ILE A 322 -11.25 16.00 -20.47
C ILE A 322 -9.76 16.26 -20.71
N GLN A 323 -8.89 15.79 -19.81
CA GLN A 323 -7.44 15.92 -19.95
C GLN A 323 -6.90 15.25 -21.23
N GLN A 324 -7.45 14.10 -21.62
CA GLN A 324 -7.02 13.37 -22.82
C GLN A 324 -7.45 14.04 -24.13
N GLY A 325 -8.35 15.03 -24.10
CA GLY A 325 -8.82 15.73 -25.30
C GLY A 325 -9.46 14.81 -26.33
N GLU A 326 -9.99 13.65 -25.93
CA GLU A 326 -10.54 12.66 -26.85
C GLU A 326 -11.67 13.30 -27.68
N PRO A 327 -11.50 13.40 -29.01
CA PRO A 327 -12.38 14.22 -29.81
C PRO A 327 -13.81 13.70 -29.75
N TYR A 328 -14.75 14.64 -29.64
CA TYR A 328 -16.20 14.48 -29.70
C TYR A 328 -16.68 13.56 -30.84
N SER A 329 -15.85 13.35 -31.87
CA SER A 329 -16.08 12.43 -33.00
C SER A 329 -16.07 10.94 -32.64
N LYS A 330 -15.34 10.48 -31.61
CA LYS A 330 -15.38 9.06 -31.20
C LYS A 330 -16.64 8.70 -30.41
N VAL A 331 -17.19 9.66 -29.65
CA VAL A 331 -18.46 9.48 -28.92
C VAL A 331 -19.65 9.33 -29.87
N GLN A 332 -19.60 9.92 -31.08
CA GLN A 332 -20.62 9.70 -32.10
C GLN A 332 -20.64 8.28 -32.68
N LYS A 333 -19.51 7.55 -32.64
CA LYS A 333 -19.48 6.15 -33.10
C LYS A 333 -20.24 5.24 -32.12
N ALA A 334 -20.11 5.48 -30.81
CA ALA A 334 -20.92 4.81 -29.78
C ALA A 334 -22.41 5.22 -29.85
N ARG A 335 -22.70 6.46 -30.28
CA ARG A 335 -24.05 7.00 -30.45
C ARG A 335 -24.87 6.32 -31.56
N LYS A 336 -24.26 5.54 -32.44
CA LYS A 336 -24.98 4.79 -33.49
C LYS A 336 -25.43 3.39 -33.05
N GLU A 337 -24.97 2.89 -31.92
CA GLU A 337 -25.35 1.56 -31.41
C GLU A 337 -26.39 1.62 -30.28
N GLU A 338 -26.51 2.75 -29.58
CA GLU A 338 -27.60 3.01 -28.61
C GLU A 338 -28.59 4.05 -29.14
N VAL A 339 -29.49 3.61 -30.01
CA VAL A 339 -30.74 4.34 -30.29
C VAL A 339 -31.70 4.07 -29.14
N VAL A 340 -31.77 4.99 -28.18
CA VAL A 340 -32.91 5.12 -27.25
C VAL A 340 -33.57 6.48 -27.49
N GLN A 341 -34.89 6.44 -27.57
CA GLN A 341 -35.78 7.47 -28.08
C GLN A 341 -35.70 8.80 -27.32
N PRO A 342 -36.02 9.94 -27.98
CA PRO A 342 -35.87 11.27 -27.42
C PRO A 342 -37.11 11.65 -26.58
N ASP A 343 -37.15 11.21 -25.32
CA ASP A 343 -38.15 11.69 -24.33
C ASP A 343 -37.66 11.69 -22.87
N GLN A 344 -36.37 11.93 -22.61
CA GLN A 344 -35.90 12.16 -21.24
C GLN A 344 -34.88 13.30 -21.22
N ARG A 345 -35.40 14.53 -21.28
CA ARG A 345 -34.69 15.67 -20.69
C ARG A 345 -34.96 15.56 -19.19
N ASP A 346 -33.93 15.24 -18.40
CA ASP A 346 -33.72 15.72 -17.02
C ASP A 346 -32.96 14.76 -16.09
N SER A 347 -32.62 13.53 -16.50
CA SER A 347 -31.71 12.67 -15.72
C SER A 347 -30.28 12.70 -16.28
N TRP A 348 -29.45 13.62 -15.77
CA TRP A 348 -28.00 13.64 -16.06
C TRP A 348 -27.24 12.52 -15.35
N SER A 349 -27.87 11.91 -14.33
CA SER A 349 -27.33 10.83 -13.49
C SER A 349 -27.20 9.48 -14.21
N ASP A 350 -28.00 9.23 -15.25
CA ASP A 350 -28.00 7.92 -15.95
C ASP A 350 -26.98 7.82 -17.10
N ARG A 351 -26.23 8.89 -17.38
CA ARG A 351 -25.24 8.90 -18.47
C ARG A 351 -23.85 8.52 -17.97
N THR A 352 -23.10 7.79 -18.80
CA THR A 352 -21.69 7.51 -18.50
C THR A 352 -20.91 8.83 -18.30
N PRO A 353 -19.89 8.86 -17.41
CA PRO A 353 -19.17 10.09 -17.08
C PRO A 353 -18.67 10.84 -18.31
N VAL A 354 -18.22 10.08 -19.32
CA VAL A 354 -17.73 10.57 -20.61
C VAL A 354 -18.81 11.33 -21.38
N ILE A 355 -20.01 10.75 -21.50
CA ILE A 355 -21.11 11.37 -22.25
C ILE A 355 -21.57 12.64 -21.53
N ALA A 356 -21.81 12.57 -20.23
CA ALA A 356 -22.24 13.72 -19.44
C ALA A 356 -21.20 14.86 -19.47
N ALA A 357 -19.92 14.56 -19.25
CA ALA A 357 -18.85 15.54 -19.36
C ALA A 357 -18.77 16.16 -20.76
N SER A 358 -18.91 15.36 -21.83
CA SER A 358 -18.91 15.87 -23.21
C SER A 358 -20.02 16.89 -23.46
N TYR A 359 -21.23 16.67 -22.92
CA TYR A 359 -22.33 17.61 -23.04
C TYR A 359 -22.13 18.87 -22.20
N ILE A 360 -21.58 18.74 -21.00
CA ILE A 360 -21.30 19.87 -20.11
C ILE A 360 -20.21 20.78 -20.70
N PHE A 361 -19.21 20.20 -21.37
CA PHE A 361 -18.08 20.91 -22.00
C PHE A 361 -18.28 21.21 -23.48
N ALA A 362 -19.46 20.93 -24.05
CA ALA A 362 -19.74 21.20 -25.46
C ALA A 362 -19.58 22.70 -25.76
N GLY A 363 -18.50 23.05 -26.45
CA GLY A 363 -18.14 24.44 -26.80
C GLY A 363 -17.04 25.09 -25.94
N GLN A 364 -16.50 24.42 -24.92
CA GLN A 364 -15.47 24.96 -24.03
C GLN A 364 -14.06 24.35 -24.21
N VAL A 365 -13.92 23.29 -25.00
CA VAL A 365 -12.63 22.64 -25.26
C VAL A 365 -12.26 22.85 -26.72
N ALA A 366 -11.24 23.67 -26.98
CA ALA A 366 -10.60 23.72 -28.29
C ALA A 366 -9.86 22.38 -28.51
N PRO A 367 -10.09 21.63 -29.61
CA PRO A 367 -9.65 20.24 -29.73
C PRO A 367 -8.13 19.98 -29.72
N ASN A 368 -7.28 21.01 -29.74
CA ASN A 368 -5.84 20.86 -30.02
C ASN A 368 -4.87 21.50 -29.01
N SER A 369 -5.34 22.20 -27.95
CA SER A 369 -4.43 23.01 -27.12
C SER A 369 -3.42 22.20 -26.29
N CYS A 370 -3.78 21.02 -25.78
CA CYS A 370 -2.89 20.25 -24.91
C CYS A 370 -1.69 19.61 -25.67
N ARG A 371 -1.76 19.42 -27.00
CA ARG A 371 -0.61 18.92 -27.78
C ARG A 371 0.35 20.03 -28.23
N GLU A 372 -0.15 21.25 -28.41
CA GLU A 372 0.66 22.38 -28.89
C GLU A 372 1.48 23.07 -27.80
N CYS A 373 1.03 23.07 -26.53
CA CYS A 373 1.81 23.68 -25.43
C CYS A 373 3.12 22.91 -25.15
N SER A 374 3.18 21.60 -25.39
CA SER A 374 4.42 20.80 -25.26
C SER A 374 5.46 21.05 -26.36
N SER A 375 5.09 21.71 -27.46
CA SER A 375 6.00 22.00 -28.58
C SER A 375 6.55 23.43 -28.57
N LYS A 376 6.20 24.26 -27.59
CA LYS A 376 6.68 25.64 -27.46
C LYS A 376 7.69 25.87 -26.33
N ALA A 377 8.22 24.80 -25.73
CA ALA A 377 9.38 24.85 -24.85
C ALA A 377 10.62 24.32 -25.59
N ILE A 378 11.21 25.14 -26.47
CA ILE A 378 12.59 25.01 -26.95
C ILE A 378 13.29 26.33 -26.62
#